data_AF-A0A9P1D4V0-F1
#
_entry.id   AF-A0A9P1D4V0-F1
#
_cell.length_a   1.000
_cell.length_b   1.000
_cell.length_c   1.000
_cell.angle_alpha   90.00
_cell.angle_beta   90.00
_cell.angle_gamma   90.00
#
_symmetry.space_group_name_H-M   'P 1'
#
loop_
_entity.id
_entity.type
_entity.pdbx_description
1 polymer ?
#
loop_
_entity_poly.entity_id
_entity_poly.type
_entity_poly.pdbx_seq_one_letter_code
_entity_poly.pdbx_strand_id
1 'polypeptide(L)'
;MAVVLHASALSGVCQTAFRAELAAVAYVLHWAARTGIAVRVWSDCSGVVNKVKLMCNGRFRLGVNRPNSDLWIWIAASLDDIGVDRVQIRKVAAHRTLQSARTADEMWQFFHNGYVDKAARLANQARPEQFWKLWEQHVQATQAAQKLVNQVQALHVAIGRRHVLSEEEADQGTEVPQRSTRQFEMNFSLGRWFGHALPDSSRLFGTTHVSRVVRWFTERIRDTTADDLRWVSFAQLYLDFQMCWGLPGPLRVQNQWVDISMRPHLTTSGFSFKQQVKWFRQLLKSVWREASAHIAMEQCRHLFNVPRFRGHLLRSIRLTTGLLLIWFNRAHGMLPPFSAYLLPRN
;
A
#
# COMPACT_ATOMS: atom_id res chain seq x y z
N MET A 1 31.02 -14.30 -32.17
CA MET A 1 29.71 -14.17 -32.84
C MET A 1 28.63 -14.40 -31.77
N ALA A 2 27.65 -13.50 -31.61
CA ALA A 2 26.57 -13.66 -30.63
C ALA A 2 25.41 -14.43 -31.27
N VAL A 3 24.75 -15.30 -30.50
CA VAL A 3 23.63 -16.14 -30.97
C VAL A 3 22.43 -15.92 -30.06
N VAL A 4 21.24 -15.73 -30.64
CA VAL A 4 19.98 -15.66 -29.88
C VAL A 4 19.48 -17.08 -29.65
N LEU A 5 19.41 -17.50 -28.38
CA LEU A 5 18.90 -18.83 -28.01
C LEU A 5 17.38 -18.93 -28.19
N HIS A 6 16.65 -17.87 -27.86
CA HIS A 6 15.20 -17.82 -27.97
C HIS A 6 14.73 -16.36 -27.99
N ALA A 7 13.76 -16.05 -28.84
CA ALA A 7 13.05 -14.78 -28.84
C ALA A 7 11.62 -15.02 -29.33
N SER A 8 10.63 -14.68 -28.50
CA SER A 8 9.22 -14.87 -28.80
C SER A 8 8.37 -13.80 -28.11
N ALA A 9 7.14 -13.64 -28.60
CA ALA A 9 6.14 -12.85 -27.90
C ALA A 9 5.76 -13.54 -26.58
N LEU A 10 5.61 -12.77 -25.51
CA LEU A 10 5.24 -13.27 -24.20
C LEU A 10 3.84 -13.91 -24.22
N SER A 11 3.70 -15.08 -23.62
CA SER A 11 2.42 -15.78 -23.51
C SER A 11 1.54 -15.23 -22.38
N GLY A 12 0.23 -15.41 -22.53
CA GLY A 12 -0.78 -14.99 -21.57
C GLY A 12 -1.25 -13.54 -21.74
N VAL A 13 -2.26 -13.19 -20.93
CA VAL A 13 -2.97 -11.90 -21.01
C VAL A 13 -2.14 -10.75 -20.43
N CYS A 14 -1.42 -11.01 -19.33
CA CYS A 14 -0.54 -10.01 -18.72
C CYS A 14 0.78 -9.98 -19.48
N GLN A 15 1.07 -8.88 -20.17
CA GLN A 15 2.28 -8.72 -20.96
C GLN A 15 3.05 -7.47 -20.53
N THR A 16 3.75 -7.57 -19.41
CA THR A 16 4.57 -6.49 -18.86
C THR A 16 6.04 -6.72 -19.18
N ALA A 17 6.83 -5.64 -19.27
CA ALA A 17 8.28 -5.71 -19.43
C ALA A 17 8.91 -6.60 -18.34
N PHE A 18 8.49 -6.43 -17.07
CA PHE A 18 8.97 -7.26 -15.97
C PHE A 18 8.71 -8.76 -16.17
N ARG A 19 7.53 -9.12 -16.71
CA ARG A 19 7.21 -10.52 -17.00
C ARG A 19 8.01 -11.07 -18.17
N ALA A 20 8.33 -10.25 -19.17
CA ALA A 20 9.20 -10.63 -20.28
C ALA A 20 10.63 -10.92 -19.82
N GLU A 21 11.19 -10.04 -18.98
CA GLU A 21 12.49 -10.24 -18.32
C GLU A 21 12.52 -11.56 -17.53
N LEU A 22 11.44 -11.80 -16.79
CA LEU A 22 11.31 -13.01 -15.98
C LEU A 22 11.22 -14.27 -16.85
N ALA A 23 10.46 -14.22 -17.95
CA ALA A 23 10.33 -15.34 -18.89
C ALA A 23 11.66 -15.66 -19.59
N ALA A 24 12.44 -14.64 -19.95
CA ALA A 24 13.77 -14.83 -20.52
C ALA A 24 14.71 -15.56 -19.55
N VAL A 25 14.73 -15.14 -18.28
CA VAL A 25 15.54 -15.80 -17.24
C VAL A 25 15.02 -17.23 -16.97
N ALA A 26 13.70 -17.42 -16.88
CA ALA A 26 13.11 -18.75 -16.71
C ALA A 26 13.53 -19.70 -17.84
N TYR A 27 13.45 -19.25 -19.09
CA TYR A 27 13.84 -20.04 -20.25
C TYR A 27 15.33 -20.42 -20.22
N VAL A 28 16.22 -19.46 -19.95
CA VAL A 28 17.66 -19.71 -19.91
C VAL A 28 18.03 -20.71 -18.81
N LEU A 29 17.45 -20.56 -17.61
CA LEU A 29 17.68 -21.48 -16.50
C LEU A 29 17.11 -22.87 -16.79
N HIS A 30 15.94 -22.94 -17.39
CA HIS A 30 15.35 -24.22 -17.79
C HIS A 30 16.20 -24.92 -18.84
N TRP A 31 16.66 -24.21 -19.86
CA TRP A 31 17.56 -24.75 -20.88
C TRP A 31 18.88 -25.24 -20.26
N ALA A 32 19.44 -24.49 -19.31
CA ALA A 32 20.64 -24.87 -18.57
C ALA A 32 20.43 -26.15 -17.75
N ALA A 33 19.29 -26.26 -17.04
CA ALA A 33 18.91 -27.47 -16.31
C ALA A 33 18.76 -28.68 -17.23
N ARG A 34 18.09 -28.52 -18.38
CA ARG A 34 17.88 -29.59 -19.37
C ARG A 34 19.18 -30.08 -20.02
N THR A 35 20.17 -29.21 -20.15
CA THR A 35 21.48 -29.53 -20.74
C THR A 35 22.53 -29.89 -19.69
N GLY A 36 22.25 -29.64 -18.41
CA GLY A 36 23.20 -29.83 -17.32
C GLY A 36 24.44 -28.95 -17.45
N ILE A 37 24.32 -27.71 -17.96
CA ILE A 37 25.46 -26.77 -18.17
C ILE A 37 25.37 -25.63 -17.15
N ALA A 38 26.50 -25.27 -16.52
CA ALA A 38 26.56 -24.12 -15.63
C ALA A 38 26.42 -22.80 -16.42
N VAL A 39 25.66 -21.85 -15.89
CA VAL A 39 25.32 -20.60 -16.60
C VAL A 39 25.60 -19.35 -15.81
N ARG A 40 26.06 -18.32 -16.53
CA ARG A 40 26.14 -16.94 -16.05
C ARG A 40 25.14 -16.07 -16.81
N VAL A 41 24.10 -15.63 -16.11
CA VAL A 41 23.01 -14.82 -16.66
C VAL A 41 23.25 -13.34 -16.32
N TRP A 42 23.22 -12.48 -17.33
CA TRP A 42 23.26 -11.03 -17.17
C TRP A 42 21.87 -10.48 -17.52
N SER A 43 21.27 -9.71 -16.61
CA SER A 43 19.98 -9.05 -16.83
C SER A 43 20.02 -7.62 -16.31
N ASP A 44 19.35 -6.71 -17.00
CA ASP A 44 19.21 -5.32 -16.55
C ASP A 44 18.01 -5.13 -15.60
N CYS A 45 17.23 -6.18 -15.33
CA CYS A 45 16.10 -6.11 -14.43
C CYS A 45 16.51 -6.41 -12.98
N SER A 46 16.70 -5.36 -12.17
CA SER A 46 17.10 -5.51 -10.76
C SER A 46 16.14 -6.37 -9.95
N GLY A 47 14.83 -6.26 -10.21
CA GLY A 47 13.81 -7.05 -9.52
C GLY A 47 13.91 -8.55 -9.81
N VAL A 48 14.30 -8.93 -11.03
CA VAL A 48 14.54 -10.34 -11.40
C VAL A 48 15.84 -10.83 -10.76
N VAL A 49 16.93 -10.09 -10.94
CA VAL A 49 18.25 -10.43 -10.36
C VAL A 49 18.17 -10.63 -8.85
N ASN A 50 17.55 -9.70 -8.13
CA ASN A 50 17.46 -9.75 -6.67
C ASN A 50 16.63 -10.96 -6.21
N LYS A 51 15.52 -11.26 -6.88
CA LYS A 51 14.67 -12.41 -6.50
C LYS A 51 15.32 -13.75 -6.77
N VAL A 52 15.99 -13.91 -7.92
CA VAL A 52 16.75 -15.13 -8.22
C VAL A 52 17.89 -15.31 -7.20
N LYS A 53 18.61 -14.26 -6.83
CA LYS A 53 19.61 -14.33 -5.74
C LYS A 53 19.00 -14.77 -4.40
N LEU A 54 17.80 -14.28 -4.07
CA LEU A 54 17.10 -14.72 -2.86
C LEU A 54 16.70 -16.20 -2.94
N MET A 55 16.34 -16.70 -4.12
CA MET A 55 16.06 -18.12 -4.35
C MET A 55 17.32 -18.97 -4.17
N CYS A 56 18.43 -18.59 -4.82
CA CYS A 56 19.72 -19.29 -4.67
C CYS A 56 20.19 -19.36 -3.21
N ASN A 57 19.88 -18.34 -2.40
CA ASN A 57 20.25 -18.29 -0.99
C ASN A 57 19.22 -18.96 -0.04
N GLY A 58 18.17 -19.60 -0.55
CA GLY A 58 17.11 -20.23 0.25
C GLY A 58 16.23 -19.23 1.02
N ARG A 59 16.31 -17.93 0.73
CA ARG A 59 15.57 -16.87 1.45
C ARG A 59 14.27 -16.47 0.78
N PHE A 60 13.96 -17.03 -0.39
CA PHE A 60 12.75 -16.72 -1.13
C PHE A 60 11.63 -17.72 -0.80
N ARG A 61 10.50 -17.21 -0.29
CA ARG A 61 9.27 -17.99 -0.10
C ARG A 61 8.29 -17.71 -1.23
N LEU A 62 8.04 -18.71 -2.06
CA LEU A 62 7.12 -18.64 -3.19
C LEU A 62 5.67 -18.77 -2.69
N GLY A 63 4.83 -17.78 -3.03
CA GLY A 63 3.40 -17.84 -2.79
C GLY A 63 2.67 -18.13 -4.10
N VAL A 64 1.81 -19.16 -4.11
CA VAL A 64 1.08 -19.63 -5.30
C VAL A 64 0.25 -18.51 -5.96
N ASN A 65 -0.28 -17.57 -5.17
CA ASN A 65 -1.14 -16.47 -5.64
C ASN A 65 -0.40 -15.14 -5.84
N ARG A 66 0.94 -15.15 -5.99
CA ARG A 66 1.70 -13.92 -6.25
C ARG A 66 1.77 -13.60 -7.75
N PRO A 67 1.94 -12.31 -8.13
CA PRO A 67 2.13 -11.95 -9.53
C PRO A 67 3.31 -12.70 -10.17
N ASN A 68 3.05 -13.27 -11.35
CA ASN A 68 3.99 -14.11 -12.10
C ASN A 68 4.44 -15.38 -11.35
N SER A 69 3.60 -15.93 -10.47
CA SER A 69 3.92 -17.15 -9.72
C SER A 69 4.26 -18.31 -10.63
N ASP A 70 3.61 -18.44 -11.79
CA ASP A 70 3.91 -19.41 -12.84
C ASP A 70 5.39 -19.39 -13.26
N LEU A 71 5.93 -18.22 -13.60
CA LEU A 71 7.33 -18.08 -14.00
C LEU A 71 8.30 -18.26 -12.82
N TRP A 72 7.91 -17.83 -11.62
CA TRP A 72 8.74 -18.06 -10.43
C TRP A 72 8.80 -19.53 -10.03
N ILE A 73 7.70 -20.29 -10.18
CA ILE A 73 7.67 -21.74 -10.00
C ILE A 73 8.62 -22.38 -11.01
N TRP A 74 8.55 -21.97 -12.28
CA TRP A 74 9.42 -22.52 -13.32
C TRP A 74 10.90 -22.25 -13.07
N ILE A 75 11.25 -21.04 -12.61
CA ILE A 75 12.61 -20.70 -12.20
C ILE A 75 13.05 -21.55 -11.01
N ALA A 76 12.23 -21.68 -9.97
CA ALA A 76 12.58 -22.46 -8.79
C ALA A 76 12.85 -23.92 -9.16
N ALA A 77 11.96 -24.56 -9.93
CA ALA A 77 12.17 -25.93 -10.42
C ALA A 77 13.46 -26.05 -11.24
N SER A 78 13.75 -25.09 -12.11
CA SER A 78 14.97 -25.12 -12.92
C SER A 78 16.25 -24.93 -12.09
N LEU A 79 16.18 -24.16 -11.00
CA LEU A 79 17.30 -23.99 -10.06
C LEU A 79 17.53 -25.25 -9.22
N ASP A 80 16.46 -25.93 -8.82
CA ASP A 80 16.53 -27.20 -8.10
C ASP A 80 17.13 -28.29 -9.00
N ASP A 81 16.73 -28.36 -10.28
CA ASP A 81 17.22 -29.34 -11.26
C ASP A 81 18.71 -29.16 -11.60
N ILE A 82 19.18 -27.93 -11.83
CA ILE A 82 20.58 -27.65 -12.19
C ILE A 82 21.52 -27.62 -10.98
N GLY A 83 21.00 -27.24 -9.81
CA GLY A 83 21.78 -26.89 -8.62
C GLY A 83 22.22 -25.43 -8.62
N VAL A 84 21.95 -24.74 -7.50
CA VAL A 84 22.18 -23.29 -7.34
C VAL A 84 23.64 -22.87 -7.53
N ASP A 85 24.60 -23.73 -7.21
CA ASP A 85 26.04 -23.44 -7.33
C ASP A 85 26.50 -23.31 -8.78
N ARG A 86 25.70 -23.81 -9.72
CA ARG A 86 25.97 -23.78 -11.16
C ARG A 86 25.35 -22.57 -11.84
N VAL A 87 24.73 -21.67 -11.09
CA VAL A 87 24.02 -20.50 -11.60
C VAL A 87 24.59 -19.22 -11.02
N GLN A 88 25.02 -18.31 -11.88
CA GLN A 88 25.45 -16.96 -11.50
C GLN A 88 24.56 -15.93 -12.18
N ILE A 89 23.82 -15.12 -11.41
CA ILE A 89 23.04 -14.01 -11.96
C ILE A 89 23.67 -12.66 -11.61
N ARG A 90 23.87 -11.83 -12.63
CA ARG A 90 24.52 -10.52 -12.55
C ARG A 90 23.62 -9.42 -13.10
N LYS A 91 23.68 -8.25 -12.46
CA LYS A 91 22.99 -7.04 -12.94
C LYS A 91 23.90 -6.34 -13.93
N VAL A 92 23.38 -5.98 -15.10
CA VAL A 92 24.01 -5.06 -16.06
C VAL A 92 23.26 -3.72 -16.06
N ALA A 93 23.92 -2.61 -16.37
CA ALA A 93 23.25 -1.32 -16.48
C ALA A 93 22.37 -1.27 -17.74
N ALA A 94 21.13 -0.81 -17.58
CA ALA A 94 20.20 -0.62 -18.69
C ALA A 94 20.60 0.58 -19.55
N HIS A 95 20.24 0.54 -20.85
CA HIS A 95 20.30 1.67 -21.78
C HIS A 95 21.67 2.39 -21.87
N ARG A 96 22.77 1.64 -21.75
CA ARG A 96 24.11 2.16 -21.98
C ARG A 96 24.52 2.01 -23.44
N THR A 97 25.23 3.00 -23.96
CA THR A 97 25.75 2.99 -25.32
C THR A 97 27.18 2.45 -25.34
N LEU A 98 27.59 1.83 -26.44
CA LEU A 98 28.95 1.30 -26.58
C LEU A 98 30.01 2.39 -26.42
N GLN A 99 29.72 3.61 -26.87
CA GLN A 99 30.61 4.77 -26.73
C GLN A 99 30.85 5.17 -25.27
N SER A 100 29.93 4.80 -24.37
CA SER A 100 30.05 5.12 -22.94
C SER A 100 30.85 4.07 -22.14
N ALA A 101 31.27 2.97 -22.76
CA ALA A 101 32.06 1.93 -22.11
C ALA A 101 33.48 2.42 -21.84
N ARG A 102 33.96 2.23 -20.60
CA ARG A 102 35.32 2.57 -20.17
C ARG A 102 36.24 1.36 -20.10
N THR A 103 35.66 0.17 -20.11
CA THR A 103 36.38 -1.11 -20.01
C THR A 103 35.87 -2.10 -21.05
N ALA A 104 36.70 -3.11 -21.37
CA ALA A 104 36.30 -4.20 -22.26
C ALA A 104 35.09 -4.98 -21.73
N ASP A 105 35.01 -5.17 -20.40
CA ASP A 105 33.88 -5.83 -19.75
C ASP A 105 32.58 -5.05 -19.91
N GLU A 106 32.61 -3.72 -19.73
CA GLU A 106 31.45 -2.85 -19.98
C GLU A 106 31.05 -2.88 -21.45
N MET A 107 32.02 -2.84 -22.37
CA MET A 107 31.75 -2.91 -23.80
C MET A 107 31.03 -4.21 -24.17
N TRP A 108 31.50 -5.35 -23.65
CA TRP A 108 30.85 -6.64 -23.84
C TRP A 108 29.42 -6.64 -23.27
N GLN A 109 29.24 -6.15 -22.04
CA GLN A 109 27.94 -6.09 -21.37
C GLN A 109 26.94 -5.21 -22.14
N PHE A 110 27.36 -4.01 -22.55
CA PHE A 110 26.49 -3.07 -23.26
C PHE A 110 26.11 -3.59 -24.64
N PHE A 111 27.07 -4.20 -25.35
CA PHE A 111 26.82 -4.83 -26.65
C PHE A 111 25.76 -5.93 -26.54
N HIS A 112 25.93 -6.86 -25.61
CA HIS A 112 25.04 -8.01 -25.49
C HIS A 112 23.68 -7.64 -24.91
N ASN A 113 23.60 -6.68 -23.98
CA ASN A 113 22.31 -6.18 -23.51
C ASN A 113 21.52 -5.54 -24.65
N GLY A 114 22.18 -4.66 -25.43
CA GLY A 114 21.54 -4.04 -26.61
C GLY A 114 21.15 -5.06 -27.68
N TYR A 115 21.93 -6.13 -27.84
CA TYR A 115 21.61 -7.22 -28.76
C TYR A 115 20.34 -7.99 -28.33
N VAL A 116 20.21 -8.29 -27.04
CA VAL A 116 19.00 -8.94 -26.48
C VAL A 116 17.79 -8.01 -26.54
N ASP A 117 17.95 -6.72 -26.24
CA ASP A 117 16.88 -5.71 -26.38
C ASP A 117 16.34 -5.64 -27.81
N LYS A 118 17.25 -5.68 -28.80
CA LYS A 118 16.88 -5.71 -30.22
C LYS A 118 16.12 -6.99 -30.56
N ALA A 119 16.59 -8.14 -30.11
CA ALA A 119 15.92 -9.43 -30.34
C ALA A 119 14.51 -9.45 -29.73
N ALA A 120 14.37 -8.99 -28.49
CA ALA A 120 13.08 -8.89 -27.81
C ALA A 120 12.10 -7.95 -28.54
N ARG A 121 12.60 -6.80 -29.01
CA ARG A 121 11.79 -5.85 -29.79
C ARG A 121 11.32 -6.45 -31.11
N LEU A 122 12.20 -7.10 -31.85
CA LEU A 122 11.87 -7.75 -33.12
C LEU A 122 10.87 -8.89 -32.91
N ALA A 123 11.04 -9.72 -31.88
CA ALA A 123 10.09 -10.78 -31.55
C ALA A 123 8.69 -10.21 -31.19
N ASN A 124 8.64 -9.08 -30.50
CA ASN A 124 7.38 -8.41 -30.20
C ASN A 124 6.74 -7.78 -31.45
N GLN A 125 7.54 -7.25 -32.37
CA GLN A 125 7.07 -6.67 -33.64
C GLN A 125 6.58 -7.75 -34.62
N ALA A 126 7.16 -8.95 -34.57
CA ALA A 126 6.80 -10.09 -35.42
C ALA A 126 5.44 -10.72 -35.08
N ARG A 127 4.65 -10.12 -34.19
CA ARG A 127 3.29 -10.59 -33.88
C ARG A 127 2.37 -10.47 -35.10
N PRO A 128 1.40 -11.39 -35.25
CA PRO A 128 0.52 -11.41 -36.40
C PRO A 128 -0.37 -10.15 -36.45
N GLU A 129 -0.82 -9.76 -37.64
CA GLU A 129 -1.68 -8.59 -37.85
C GLU A 129 -2.95 -8.61 -36.99
N GLN A 130 -3.54 -9.80 -36.79
CA GLN A 130 -4.71 -10.00 -35.94
C GLN A 130 -4.47 -9.51 -34.49
N PHE A 131 -3.26 -9.70 -33.97
CA PHE A 131 -2.88 -9.20 -32.64
C PHE A 131 -2.90 -7.68 -32.62
N TRP A 132 -2.32 -7.02 -33.63
CA TRP A 132 -2.24 -5.56 -33.69
C TRP A 132 -3.61 -4.91 -33.84
N LYS A 133 -4.50 -5.51 -34.64
CA LYS A 133 -5.91 -5.09 -34.74
C LYS A 133 -6.63 -5.15 -33.39
N LEU A 134 -6.50 -6.27 -32.68
CA LEU A 134 -7.10 -6.42 -31.36
C LEU A 134 -6.48 -5.46 -30.33
N TRP A 135 -5.17 -5.28 -30.38
CA TRP A 135 -4.46 -4.34 -29.51
C TRP A 135 -4.95 -2.90 -29.73
N GLU A 136 -5.08 -2.47 -30.98
CA GLU A 136 -5.57 -1.12 -31.31
C GLU A 136 -7.01 -0.91 -30.83
N GLN A 137 -7.90 -1.89 -31.06
CA GLN A 137 -9.26 -1.86 -30.53
C GLN A 137 -9.27 -1.76 -29.00
N HIS A 138 -8.42 -2.51 -28.32
CA HIS A 138 -8.31 -2.47 -26.86
C HIS A 138 -7.78 -1.13 -26.35
N VAL A 139 -6.77 -0.55 -27.01
CA VAL A 139 -6.23 0.78 -26.67
C VAL A 139 -7.31 1.85 -26.84
N GLN A 140 -8.06 1.82 -27.95
CA GLN A 140 -9.17 2.76 -28.17
C GLN A 140 -10.25 2.60 -27.10
N ALA A 141 -10.64 1.37 -26.77
CA ALA A 141 -11.66 1.09 -25.75
C ALA A 141 -11.22 1.55 -24.36
N THR A 142 -9.97 1.29 -23.96
CA THR A 142 -9.43 1.71 -22.66
C THR A 142 -9.29 3.23 -22.55
N GLN A 143 -8.84 3.90 -23.62
CA GLN A 143 -8.81 5.36 -23.68
C GLN A 143 -10.22 5.98 -23.61
N ALA A 144 -11.19 5.42 -24.32
CA ALA A 144 -12.59 5.85 -24.26
C ALA A 144 -13.17 5.67 -22.85
N ALA A 145 -12.95 4.50 -22.24
CA ALA A 145 -13.35 4.23 -20.86
C ALA A 145 -12.72 5.21 -19.88
N GLN A 146 -11.43 5.52 -20.02
CA GLN A 146 -10.75 6.50 -19.18
C GLN A 146 -11.36 7.90 -19.32
N LYS A 147 -11.69 8.33 -20.54
CA LYS A 147 -12.37 9.61 -20.78
C LYS A 147 -13.73 9.66 -20.07
N LEU A 148 -14.53 8.60 -20.17
CA LEU A 148 -15.82 8.49 -19.50
C LEU A 148 -15.67 8.52 -17.97
N VAL A 149 -14.71 7.77 -17.42
CA VAL A 149 -14.42 7.79 -15.97
C VAL A 149 -14.06 9.20 -15.51
N ASN A 150 -13.22 9.92 -16.26
CA ASN A 150 -12.83 11.29 -15.93
C ASN A 150 -14.03 12.25 -15.98
N GLN A 151 -14.91 12.11 -16.97
CA GLN A 151 -16.14 12.91 -17.08
C GLN A 151 -17.10 12.64 -15.91
N VAL A 152 -17.32 11.37 -15.56
CA VAL A 152 -18.17 10.97 -14.44
C VAL A 152 -17.57 11.48 -13.12
N GLN A 153 -16.26 11.38 -12.94
CA GLN A 153 -15.56 11.96 -11.79
C GLN A 153 -15.74 13.47 -11.73
N ALA A 154 -15.55 14.19 -12.84
CA ALA A 154 -15.73 15.63 -12.90
C ALA A 154 -17.16 16.05 -12.56
N LEU A 155 -18.16 15.33 -13.07
CA LEU A 155 -19.57 15.54 -12.75
C LEU A 155 -19.84 15.36 -11.26
N HIS A 156 -19.36 14.26 -10.66
CA HIS A 156 -19.53 14.02 -9.22
C HIS A 156 -18.90 15.15 -8.40
N VAL A 157 -17.69 15.60 -8.75
CA VAL A 157 -17.04 16.74 -8.09
C VAL A 157 -17.85 18.03 -8.25
N ALA A 158 -18.36 18.31 -9.46
CA ALA A 158 -19.17 19.50 -9.73
C ALA A 158 -20.48 19.51 -8.93
N ILE A 159 -21.17 18.37 -8.83
CA ILE A 159 -22.38 18.23 -8.02
C ILE A 159 -22.08 18.52 -6.54
N GLY A 160 -20.96 18.02 -6.00
CA GLY A 160 -20.61 18.30 -4.61
C GLY A 160 -20.28 19.75 -4.36
N ARG A 161 -19.52 20.37 -5.25
CA ARG A 161 -19.22 21.81 -5.15
C ARG A 161 -20.52 22.62 -5.14
N ARG A 162 -21.45 22.31 -6.04
CA ARG A 162 -22.75 22.99 -6.10
C ARG A 162 -23.60 22.73 -4.85
N HIS A 163 -23.55 21.54 -4.27
CA HIS A 163 -24.28 21.23 -3.04
C HIS A 163 -23.76 22.06 -1.86
N VAL A 164 -22.43 22.14 -1.69
CA VAL A 164 -21.81 22.94 -0.62
C VAL A 164 -22.16 24.42 -0.80
N LEU A 165 -22.02 24.96 -2.01
CA LEU A 165 -22.38 26.36 -2.30
C LEU A 165 -23.87 26.64 -2.08
N SER A 166 -24.75 25.70 -2.44
CA SER A 166 -26.19 25.85 -2.22
C SER A 166 -26.59 25.76 -0.75
N GLU A 167 -25.84 25.03 0.10
CA GLU A 167 -26.02 25.06 1.56
C GLU A 167 -25.55 26.41 2.13
N GLU A 168 -24.41 26.95 1.64
CA GLU A 168 -23.90 28.26 2.04
C GLU A 168 -24.83 29.43 1.62
N GLU A 169 -25.45 29.35 0.44
CA GLU A 169 -26.42 30.34 -0.05
C GLU A 169 -27.79 30.22 0.63
N ALA A 170 -28.24 29.00 0.97
CA ALA A 170 -29.49 28.77 1.69
C ALA A 170 -29.43 29.24 3.15
N ASP A 171 -28.26 29.17 3.79
CA ASP A 171 -28.02 29.72 5.13
C ASP A 171 -28.08 31.27 5.17
N GLN A 172 -28.10 31.96 4.03
CA GLN A 172 -28.15 33.43 3.97
C GLN A 172 -29.58 34.02 3.86
N GLY A 173 -30.63 33.22 3.65
CA GLY A 173 -31.93 33.77 3.22
C GLY A 173 -33.20 33.17 3.80
N THR A 174 -33.16 32.08 4.58
CA THR A 174 -34.39 31.55 5.19
C THR A 174 -34.05 30.80 6.46
N GLU A 175 -34.59 31.23 7.61
CA GLU A 175 -34.68 30.40 8.82
C GLU A 175 -35.57 29.18 8.51
N VAL A 176 -35.01 28.19 7.84
CA VAL A 176 -35.60 26.85 7.82
C VAL A 176 -35.56 26.38 9.28
N PRO A 177 -36.65 25.85 9.85
CA PRO A 177 -36.57 25.23 11.17
C PRO A 177 -35.53 24.12 11.06
N GLN A 178 -34.35 24.39 11.62
CA GLN A 178 -33.22 23.49 11.68
C GLN A 178 -33.81 22.17 12.18
N ARG A 179 -33.91 21.15 11.32
CA ARG A 179 -34.25 19.79 11.78
C ARG A 179 -33.24 19.53 12.86
N SER A 180 -33.66 19.48 14.13
CA SER A 180 -32.73 19.53 15.26
C SER A 180 -31.62 18.52 15.01
N THR A 181 -30.46 18.99 14.56
CA THR A 181 -29.30 18.15 14.42
C THR A 181 -29.12 17.60 15.81
N ARG A 182 -29.12 16.26 15.98
CA ARG A 182 -28.99 15.66 17.31
C ARG A 182 -27.82 16.35 17.99
N GLN A 183 -28.13 17.17 18.99
CA GLN A 183 -27.11 17.83 19.78
C GLN A 183 -26.54 16.75 20.66
N PHE A 184 -25.31 16.37 20.34
CA PHE A 184 -24.60 15.37 21.12
C PHE A 184 -23.87 16.11 22.23
N GLU A 185 -24.22 15.79 23.47
CA GLU A 185 -23.61 16.38 24.63
C GLU A 185 -22.13 15.98 24.69
N MET A 186 -21.24 16.99 24.63
CA MET A 186 -19.80 16.78 24.68
C MET A 186 -19.36 16.71 26.14
N ASN A 187 -19.34 15.49 26.70
CA ASN A 187 -18.85 15.24 28.06
C ASN A 187 -17.49 14.53 28.03
N PHE A 188 -16.50 15.14 28.69
CA PHE A 188 -15.18 14.59 28.90
C PHE A 188 -14.74 14.78 30.35
N SER A 189 -14.39 13.69 31.03
CA SER A 189 -13.69 13.75 32.32
C SER A 189 -12.72 12.58 32.46
N LEU A 190 -11.50 12.85 32.92
CA LEU A 190 -10.49 11.84 33.18
C LEU A 190 -10.67 11.11 34.52
N GLY A 191 -11.76 11.43 35.25
CA GLY A 191 -11.99 10.92 36.59
C GLY A 191 -10.79 11.23 37.50
N ARG A 192 -10.37 10.24 38.31
CA ARG A 192 -9.19 10.31 39.19
C ARG A 192 -7.94 9.68 38.57
N TRP A 193 -7.90 9.50 37.25
CA TRP A 193 -6.82 8.77 36.59
C TRP A 193 -5.68 9.70 36.16
N PHE A 194 -4.53 9.53 36.82
CA PHE A 194 -3.31 10.30 36.57
C PHE A 194 -2.21 9.46 35.91
N GLY A 195 -2.59 8.51 35.03
CA GLY A 195 -1.63 7.68 34.31
C GLY A 195 -1.04 6.50 35.11
N HIS A 196 -1.72 6.07 36.19
CA HIS A 196 -1.34 4.87 36.92
C HIS A 196 -1.55 3.60 36.08
N ALA A 197 -0.85 2.52 36.47
CA ALA A 197 -0.87 1.24 35.77
C ALA A 197 -2.30 0.68 35.68
N LEU A 198 -2.64 0.15 34.51
CA LEU A 198 -3.94 -0.45 34.20
C LEU A 198 -3.77 -1.97 34.08
N PRO A 199 -3.78 -2.73 35.19
CA PRO A 199 -3.47 -4.15 35.22
C PRO A 199 -4.42 -5.02 34.40
N ASP A 200 -5.71 -4.70 34.33
CA ASP A 200 -6.69 -5.53 33.62
C ASP A 200 -6.51 -5.39 32.10
N SER A 201 -6.38 -4.16 31.62
CA SER A 201 -6.07 -3.88 30.23
C SER A 201 -4.68 -4.42 29.86
N SER A 202 -3.71 -4.34 30.78
CA SER A 202 -2.35 -4.85 30.55
C SER A 202 -2.33 -6.37 30.43
N ARG A 203 -3.13 -7.09 31.24
CA ARG A 203 -3.31 -8.54 31.14
C ARG A 203 -3.96 -8.93 29.81
N LEU A 204 -4.90 -8.13 29.32
CA LEU A 204 -5.64 -8.46 28.09
C LEU A 204 -4.86 -8.12 26.81
N PHE A 205 -4.26 -6.94 26.72
CA PHE A 205 -3.65 -6.42 25.49
C PHE A 205 -2.11 -6.42 25.51
N GLY A 206 -1.51 -6.73 26.66
CA GLY A 206 -0.07 -6.65 26.90
C GLY A 206 0.33 -5.30 27.49
N THR A 207 1.17 -5.34 28.52
CA THR A 207 1.63 -4.16 29.27
C THR A 207 2.25 -3.09 28.37
N THR A 208 3.10 -3.48 27.42
CA THR A 208 3.76 -2.55 26.50
C THR A 208 2.76 -1.76 25.64
N HIS A 209 1.70 -2.41 25.19
CA HIS A 209 0.66 -1.78 24.37
C HIS A 209 -0.14 -0.76 25.17
N VAL A 210 -0.53 -1.14 26.38
CA VAL A 210 -1.27 -0.27 27.29
C VAL A 210 -0.42 0.93 27.69
N SER A 211 0.84 0.73 28.08
CA SER A 211 1.74 1.84 28.43
C SER A 211 1.94 2.84 27.29
N ARG A 212 2.10 2.35 26.04
CA ARG A 212 2.21 3.24 24.86
C ARG A 212 0.93 4.04 24.62
N VAL A 213 -0.23 3.40 24.73
CA VAL A 213 -1.52 4.07 24.56
C VAL A 213 -1.79 5.07 25.67
N VAL A 214 -1.52 4.72 26.93
CA VAL A 214 -1.65 5.62 28.07
C VAL A 214 -0.75 6.83 27.90
N ARG A 215 0.55 6.62 27.64
CA ARG A 215 1.51 7.71 27.44
C ARG A 215 1.13 8.60 26.25
N TRP A 216 0.78 7.99 25.12
CA TRP A 216 0.27 8.70 23.96
C TRP A 216 -0.90 9.58 24.38
N PHE A 217 -1.95 8.97 24.89
CA PHE A 217 -3.19 9.63 25.26
C PHE A 217 -3.02 10.78 26.27
N THR A 218 -2.27 10.56 27.35
CA THR A 218 -2.03 11.58 28.39
C THR A 218 -1.28 12.80 27.84
N GLU A 219 -0.33 12.61 26.93
CA GLU A 219 0.38 13.75 26.29
C GLU A 219 -0.55 14.61 25.41
N ARG A 220 -1.66 14.05 24.91
CA ARG A 220 -2.58 14.79 24.04
C ARG A 220 -3.58 15.64 24.78
N ILE A 221 -3.89 15.23 26.01
CA ILE A 221 -4.92 15.83 26.85
C ILE A 221 -4.34 16.71 27.96
N ARG A 222 -3.01 16.81 28.08
CA ARG A 222 -2.32 17.48 29.19
C ARG A 222 -2.72 18.96 29.36
N ASP A 223 -2.93 19.68 28.25
CA ASP A 223 -3.21 21.13 28.25
C ASP A 223 -4.58 21.46 27.62
N THR A 224 -5.53 20.53 27.67
CA THR A 224 -6.85 20.71 27.04
C THR A 224 -7.82 21.46 27.96
N THR A 225 -8.45 22.52 27.45
CA THR A 225 -9.55 23.20 28.14
C THR A 225 -10.92 22.74 27.62
N ALA A 226 -12.01 23.08 28.31
CA ALA A 226 -13.36 22.70 27.89
C ALA A 226 -13.73 23.25 26.49
N ASP A 227 -13.17 24.40 26.11
CA ASP A 227 -13.39 25.05 24.81
C ASP A 227 -12.66 24.36 23.64
N ASP A 228 -11.74 23.43 23.93
CA ASP A 228 -10.95 22.69 22.93
C ASP A 228 -11.56 21.35 22.51
N LEU A 229 -12.71 20.97 23.09
CA LEU A 229 -13.34 19.67 22.85
C LEU A 229 -13.93 19.55 21.44
N ARG A 230 -13.53 18.50 20.71
CA ARG A 230 -13.99 18.23 19.32
C ARG A 230 -14.27 16.75 19.09
N TRP A 231 -15.22 16.48 18.20
CA TRP A 231 -15.51 15.11 17.75
C TRP A 231 -14.41 14.59 16.83
N VAL A 232 -13.84 13.44 17.19
CA VAL A 232 -12.77 12.79 16.42
C VAL A 232 -13.16 11.34 16.10
N SER A 233 -12.84 10.88 14.90
CA SER A 233 -13.06 9.49 14.53
C SER A 233 -11.98 8.57 15.11
N PHE A 234 -12.32 7.32 15.43
CA PHE A 234 -11.32 6.31 15.79
C PHE A 234 -10.27 6.08 14.68
N ALA A 235 -10.61 6.37 13.42
CA ALA A 235 -9.64 6.28 12.32
C ALA A 235 -8.56 7.36 12.44
N GLN A 236 -8.94 8.61 12.75
CA GLN A 236 -7.99 9.70 12.99
C GLN A 236 -7.11 9.43 14.21
N LEU A 237 -7.70 8.99 15.32
CA LEU A 237 -6.95 8.62 16.53
C LEU A 237 -5.96 7.48 16.25
N TYR A 238 -6.38 6.48 15.47
CA TYR A 238 -5.53 5.37 15.09
C TYR A 238 -4.34 5.82 14.23
N LEU A 239 -4.59 6.67 13.23
CA LEU A 239 -3.52 7.20 12.37
C LEU A 239 -2.52 8.03 13.18
N ASP A 240 -2.99 8.87 14.11
CA ASP A 240 -2.06 9.61 14.97
C ASP A 240 -1.21 8.67 15.81
N PHE A 241 -1.85 7.69 16.47
CA PHE A 241 -1.13 6.71 17.27
C PHE A 241 -0.03 6.01 16.44
N GLN A 242 -0.35 5.61 15.20
CA GLN A 242 0.62 5.02 14.30
C GLN A 242 1.76 5.98 13.94
N MET A 243 1.47 7.26 13.69
CA MET A 243 2.48 8.28 13.40
C MET A 243 3.39 8.54 14.61
N CYS A 244 2.85 8.50 15.83
CA CYS A 244 3.61 8.74 17.06
C CYS A 244 4.62 7.63 17.36
N TRP A 245 4.27 6.36 17.09
CA TRP A 245 5.09 5.21 17.50
C TRP A 245 5.74 4.46 16.33
N GLY A 246 5.33 4.72 15.09
CA GLY A 246 5.72 3.92 13.92
C GLY A 246 5.21 2.48 13.97
N LEU A 247 4.18 2.21 14.79
CA LEU A 247 3.67 0.86 15.06
C LEU A 247 2.18 0.76 14.76
N PRO A 248 1.70 -0.40 14.29
CA PRO A 248 0.30 -0.60 13.92
C PRO A 248 -0.68 -0.77 15.09
N GLY A 249 -0.25 -0.57 16.34
CA GLY A 249 -1.11 -0.80 17.50
C GLY A 249 -1.49 -2.28 17.71
N PRO A 250 -2.56 -2.55 18.48
CA PRO A 250 -2.89 -3.91 18.92
C PRO A 250 -3.36 -4.77 17.75
N LEU A 251 -2.71 -5.93 17.58
CA LEU A 251 -3.11 -6.94 16.60
C LEU A 251 -3.71 -8.15 17.30
N ARG A 252 -4.69 -8.78 16.66
CA ARG A 252 -5.27 -10.04 17.12
C ARG A 252 -4.98 -11.15 16.12
N VAL A 253 -4.13 -12.10 16.50
CA VAL A 253 -3.71 -13.24 15.66
C VAL A 253 -4.12 -14.52 16.37
N GLN A 254 -4.79 -15.44 15.68
CA GLN A 254 -5.28 -16.71 16.27
C GLN A 254 -6.02 -16.49 17.60
N ASN A 255 -6.90 -15.49 17.62
CA ASN A 255 -7.70 -15.10 18.79
C ASN A 255 -6.92 -14.48 19.97
N GLN A 256 -5.60 -14.38 19.91
CA GLN A 256 -4.75 -13.78 20.94
C GLN A 256 -4.33 -12.35 20.58
N TRP A 257 -4.22 -11.48 21.59
CA TRP A 257 -3.63 -10.16 21.45
C TRP A 257 -2.12 -10.28 21.37
N VAL A 258 -1.51 -9.64 20.38
CA VAL A 258 -0.08 -9.80 20.09
C VAL A 258 0.61 -8.46 20.01
N ASP A 259 1.78 -8.39 20.64
CA ASP A 259 2.70 -7.29 20.51
C ASP A 259 3.66 -7.49 19.33
N ILE A 260 3.56 -6.64 18.31
CA ILE A 260 4.43 -6.70 17.13
C ILE A 260 5.91 -6.41 17.47
N SER A 261 6.18 -5.66 18.53
CA SER A 261 7.56 -5.43 19.00
C SER A 261 8.18 -6.68 19.61
N MET A 262 7.36 -7.63 20.07
CA MET A 262 7.79 -8.96 20.50
C MET A 262 7.77 -10.00 19.36
N ARG A 263 7.14 -9.68 18.22
CA ARG A 263 7.02 -10.56 17.05
C ARG A 263 7.29 -9.79 15.74
N PRO A 264 8.55 -9.41 15.46
CA PRO A 264 8.91 -8.56 14.31
C PRO A 264 8.62 -9.19 12.94
N HIS A 265 8.34 -10.50 12.89
CA HIS A 265 7.95 -11.22 11.68
C HIS A 265 6.46 -11.06 11.32
N LEU A 266 5.63 -10.54 12.25
CA LEU A 266 4.23 -10.26 11.95
C LEU A 266 4.12 -8.94 11.20
N THR A 267 3.42 -8.95 10.07
CA THR A 267 3.10 -7.73 9.31
C THR A 267 1.60 -7.45 9.38
N THR A 268 1.22 -6.19 9.18
CA THR A 268 -0.19 -5.79 9.04
C THR A 268 -0.81 -6.21 7.71
N SER A 269 -0.04 -6.78 6.79
CA SER A 269 -0.44 -7.09 5.42
C SER A 269 -1.62 -8.06 5.31
N GLY A 270 -1.92 -8.81 6.38
CA GLY A 270 -3.07 -9.72 6.46
C GLY A 270 -4.37 -9.11 7.02
N PHE A 271 -4.36 -7.86 7.49
CA PHE A 271 -5.51 -7.25 8.18
C PHE A 271 -5.99 -5.98 7.48
N SER A 272 -7.30 -5.90 7.23
CA SER A 272 -7.89 -4.68 6.68
C SER A 272 -7.75 -3.49 7.66
N PHE A 273 -7.64 -2.27 7.13
CA PHE A 273 -7.58 -1.05 7.95
C PHE A 273 -8.77 -0.96 8.94
N LYS A 274 -9.98 -1.29 8.47
CA LYS A 274 -11.18 -1.35 9.33
C LYS A 274 -11.00 -2.27 10.53
N GLN A 275 -10.41 -3.43 10.32
CA GLN A 275 -10.17 -4.41 11.37
C GLN A 275 -9.15 -3.92 12.38
N GLN A 276 -8.09 -3.28 11.92
CA GLN A 276 -7.07 -2.66 12.78
C GLN A 276 -7.66 -1.54 13.63
N VAL A 277 -8.44 -0.62 13.04
CA VAL A 277 -9.15 0.45 13.77
C VAL A 277 -10.13 -0.13 14.80
N LYS A 278 -10.81 -1.24 14.47
CA LYS A 278 -11.72 -1.92 15.42
C LYS A 278 -10.96 -2.42 16.65
N TRP A 279 -9.78 -3.00 16.47
CA TRP A 279 -8.94 -3.50 17.56
C TRP A 279 -8.35 -2.38 18.41
N PHE A 280 -7.86 -1.33 17.76
CA PHE A 280 -7.40 -0.13 18.45
C PHE A 280 -8.51 0.50 19.30
N ARG A 281 -9.72 0.60 18.75
CA ARG A 281 -10.91 1.04 19.50
C ARG A 281 -11.22 0.17 20.71
N GLN A 282 -11.03 -1.15 20.62
CA GLN A 282 -11.25 -2.06 21.75
C GLN A 282 -10.25 -1.81 22.87
N LEU A 283 -8.98 -1.59 22.53
CA LEU A 283 -7.94 -1.24 23.49
C LEU A 283 -8.27 0.08 24.19
N LEU A 284 -8.56 1.14 23.43
CA LEU A 284 -8.88 2.45 24.00
C LEU A 284 -10.09 2.41 24.94
N LYS A 285 -11.18 1.75 24.54
CA LYS A 285 -12.35 1.59 25.39
C LYS A 285 -12.05 0.82 26.68
N SER A 286 -11.18 -0.19 26.62
CA SER A 286 -10.75 -0.92 27.82
C SER A 286 -9.99 -0.01 28.77
N VAL A 287 -9.03 0.76 28.23
CA VAL A 287 -8.22 1.72 28.98
C VAL A 287 -9.10 2.76 29.67
N TRP A 288 -10.03 3.39 28.95
CA TRP A 288 -10.89 4.42 29.54
C TRP A 288 -11.85 3.88 30.58
N ARG A 289 -12.40 2.69 30.35
CA ARG A 289 -13.28 2.03 31.32
C ARG A 289 -12.54 1.73 32.62
N GLU A 290 -11.33 1.20 32.54
CA GLU A 290 -10.52 0.88 33.73
C GLU A 290 -10.00 2.15 34.43
N ALA A 291 -9.63 3.16 33.65
CA ALA A 291 -9.27 4.49 34.14
C ALA A 291 -10.45 5.28 34.74
N SER A 292 -11.68 4.75 34.66
CA SER A 292 -12.90 5.50 35.03
C SER A 292 -12.98 6.86 34.33
N ALA A 293 -12.49 6.94 33.09
CA ALA A 293 -12.57 8.12 32.25
C ALA A 293 -13.93 8.12 31.52
N HIS A 294 -14.65 9.23 31.63
CA HIS A 294 -15.90 9.44 30.91
C HIS A 294 -15.60 10.21 29.62
N ILE A 295 -15.91 9.58 28.48
CA ILE A 295 -15.68 10.16 27.17
C ILE A 295 -16.94 9.95 26.34
N ALA A 296 -17.52 11.05 25.88
CA ALA A 296 -18.67 11.01 24.99
C ALA A 296 -18.35 10.22 23.72
N MET A 297 -19.24 9.27 23.40
CA MET A 297 -19.13 8.42 22.22
C MET A 297 -20.46 8.34 21.51
N GLU A 298 -20.51 8.78 20.25
CA GLU A 298 -21.77 8.87 19.53
C GLU A 298 -21.73 8.24 18.16
N GLN A 299 -22.71 7.41 17.82
CA GLN A 299 -22.74 6.78 16.52
C GLN A 299 -23.43 7.66 15.49
N CYS A 300 -22.66 8.55 14.86
CA CYS A 300 -23.14 9.26 13.69
C CYS A 300 -23.14 8.33 12.47
N ARG A 301 -24.30 8.24 11.79
CA ARG A 301 -24.28 8.00 10.35
C ARG A 301 -23.65 9.25 9.78
N HIS A 302 -22.54 9.10 9.06
CA HIS A 302 -22.01 10.22 8.31
C HIS A 302 -23.12 10.75 7.39
N LEU A 303 -23.67 11.92 7.72
CA LEU A 303 -24.15 12.86 6.72
C LEU A 303 -22.90 13.48 6.09
N PHE A 304 -22.08 12.66 5.45
CA PHE A 304 -21.17 13.18 4.47
C PHE A 304 -22.05 13.55 3.27
N ASN A 305 -22.41 14.83 3.16
CA ASN A 305 -22.68 15.46 1.86
C ASN A 305 -21.37 15.58 1.07
N VAL A 306 -20.67 14.45 0.91
CA VAL A 306 -19.64 14.29 -0.11
C VAL A 306 -20.40 13.77 -1.32
N PRO A 307 -20.35 14.44 -2.48
CA PRO A 307 -21.02 13.93 -3.66
C PRO A 307 -20.51 12.52 -3.94
N ARG A 308 -21.45 11.61 -4.10
CA ARG A 308 -21.22 10.21 -4.43
C ARG A 308 -20.18 10.07 -5.52
N PHE A 309 -18.94 9.71 -5.19
CA PHE A 309 -18.06 9.05 -6.15
C PHE A 309 -18.63 7.65 -6.40
N ARG A 310 -19.23 7.40 -7.57
CA ARG A 310 -19.48 6.04 -8.05
C ARG A 310 -18.42 5.65 -9.08
N GLY A 311 -17.53 4.75 -8.65
CA GLY A 311 -16.56 4.04 -9.47
C GLY A 311 -15.84 2.97 -8.64
N HIS A 312 -16.51 1.83 -8.40
CA HIS A 312 -15.95 0.53 -8.01
C HIS A 312 -14.79 0.46 -7.00
N LEU A 313 -14.96 1.06 -5.82
CA LEU A 313 -14.29 0.61 -4.59
C LEU A 313 -15.23 0.89 -3.41
N LEU A 314 -15.39 -0.09 -2.52
CA LEU A 314 -16.22 -0.04 -1.31
C LEU A 314 -17.73 -0.26 -1.51
N ARG A 315 -18.12 -1.36 -2.17
CA ARG A 315 -19.44 -1.96 -1.91
C ARG A 315 -19.47 -2.49 -0.47
N SER A 316 -20.44 -1.99 0.29
CA SER A 316 -20.93 -2.55 1.55
C SER A 316 -19.92 -2.68 2.67
N ILE A 317 -19.66 -1.56 3.34
CA ILE A 317 -19.25 -1.62 4.74
C ILE A 317 -20.21 -0.73 5.53
N ARG A 318 -21.28 -1.33 6.08
CA ARG A 318 -21.93 -0.79 7.29
C ARG A 318 -20.85 -0.67 8.36
N LEU A 319 -20.37 0.54 8.59
CA LEU A 319 -19.50 0.90 9.70
C LEU A 319 -20.40 1.52 10.76
N THR A 320 -20.77 0.70 11.74
CA THR A 320 -21.15 1.12 13.08
C THR A 320 -19.89 1.64 13.76
N THR A 321 -19.50 2.87 13.40
CA THR A 321 -18.37 3.59 14.00
C THR A 321 -18.93 4.69 14.87
N GLY A 322 -18.98 4.42 16.18
CA GLY A 322 -19.07 5.49 17.18
C GLY A 322 -17.93 6.49 16.98
N LEU A 323 -18.26 7.77 17.03
CA LEU A 323 -17.38 8.89 17.29
C LEU A 323 -16.88 8.82 18.73
N LEU A 324 -15.76 9.48 19.00
CA LEU A 324 -15.22 9.68 20.34
C LEU A 324 -14.71 11.12 20.42
N LEU A 325 -14.99 11.79 21.53
CA LEU A 325 -14.58 13.17 21.77
C LEU A 325 -13.23 13.26 22.51
N ILE A 326 -12.07 13.35 21.81
CA ILE A 326 -10.75 13.74 22.40
C ILE A 326 -9.84 14.40 21.35
N TRP A 327 -9.23 15.55 21.69
CA TRP A 327 -8.38 16.37 20.80
C TRP A 327 -6.86 16.14 20.93
N PHE A 328 -6.11 16.77 20.01
CA PHE A 328 -4.67 16.75 19.81
C PHE A 328 -4.14 18.16 19.59
N ASN A 329 -3.27 18.65 20.49
CA ASN A 329 -2.51 19.87 20.23
C ASN A 329 -1.33 19.59 19.28
N ARG A 330 -1.15 20.47 18.30
CA ARG A 330 -0.07 20.45 17.31
C ARG A 330 0.95 21.52 17.70
N ALA A 331 2.00 21.12 18.44
CA ALA A 331 3.40 21.47 18.17
C ALA A 331 4.30 21.27 19.41
N HIS A 332 5.32 20.41 19.28
CA HIS A 332 6.71 20.86 19.30
C HIS A 332 7.62 19.80 18.64
N GLY A 333 8.22 20.19 17.50
CA GLY A 333 9.56 19.78 17.08
C GLY A 333 9.77 18.37 16.53
N MET A 334 9.51 18.17 15.23
CA MET A 334 10.53 17.82 14.23
C MET A 334 9.88 17.53 12.87
N LEU A 335 10.44 18.20 11.85
CA LEU A 335 10.26 18.04 10.39
C LEU A 335 9.27 19.00 9.68
N PRO A 336 9.70 19.59 8.55
CA PRO A 336 9.05 20.72 7.90
C PRO A 336 7.81 20.32 7.06
N PRO A 337 6.94 21.29 6.70
CA PRO A 337 5.80 21.05 5.83
C PRO A 337 6.24 20.73 4.40
N PHE A 338 5.71 19.63 3.86
CA PHE A 338 5.69 19.37 2.42
C PHE A 338 4.77 20.40 1.73
N SER A 339 5.35 21.45 1.16
CA SER A 339 4.72 22.22 0.08
C SER A 339 4.97 21.51 -1.24
N ALA A 340 3.92 20.92 -1.81
CA ALA A 340 3.91 20.46 -3.19
C ALA A 340 3.56 21.64 -4.11
N TYR A 341 4.52 22.12 -4.90
CA TYR A 341 4.26 22.95 -6.07
C TYR A 341 4.57 22.15 -7.34
N LEU A 342 3.57 22.07 -8.23
CA LEU A 342 3.71 21.61 -9.60
C LEU A 342 4.06 22.81 -10.50
N LEU A 343 5.29 22.78 -11.04
CA LEU A 343 5.84 23.23 -12.34
C LEU A 343 5.36 24.53 -13.03
N PRO A 344 6.25 25.19 -13.80
CA PRO A 344 6.20 24.96 -15.24
C PRO A 344 7.56 24.77 -15.93
N ARG A 345 7.48 24.21 -17.14
CA ARG A 345 8.52 24.02 -18.15
C ARG A 345 9.22 25.34 -18.52
N ASN A 346 10.53 25.26 -18.75
CA ASN A 346 11.13 25.45 -20.07
C ASN A 346 12.35 24.55 -20.21
#